data_AF-A0A2D9WAJ8-F1
#
_entry.id   AF-A0A2D9WAJ8-F1
#
_cell.length_a   1.000
_cell.length_b   1.000
_cell.length_c   1.000
_cell.angle_alpha   90.00
_cell.angle_beta   90.00
_cell.angle_gamma   90.00
#
_symmetry.space_group_name_H-M   'P 1'
#
loop_
_entity.id
_entity.type
_entity.pdbx_description
1 polymer ?
#
loop_
_entity_poly.entity_id
_entity_poly.type
_entity_poly.pdbx_seq_one_letter_code
_entity_poly.pdbx_strand_id
1 'polypeptide(L)'
;MTKIPFSDFGEILDPPSVDVTAHLLEMYGRLGYTKEDAKVARGFEYVISEQEEDGSWFGRWGVNYVYGAGAVLPALEAIGEDMSQPYVRRAVDWVVAHQNEDGGWGESCGSYVDPTLRGVGPSTASQTAWALLGLVAAKEHESEATQRGLAYLAETQDADGSWDEPYFTGAGFPGYGGGERLTEFPDIGGTSYQDFDMPAGFMINYHLYRNYWPLLALGRYFQAISRR
;
A
#
# COMPACT_ATOMS: atom_id res chain seq x y z
N MET A 1 18.68 -0.86 -16.00
CA MET A 1 19.26 -1.25 -17.30
C MET A 1 19.62 -2.72 -17.25
N THR A 2 18.81 -3.59 -17.85
CA THR A 2 19.10 -5.03 -17.96
C THR A 2 20.25 -5.25 -18.94
N LYS A 3 21.31 -5.93 -18.49
CA LYS A 3 22.55 -6.11 -19.28
C LYS A 3 22.45 -7.20 -20.36
N ILE A 4 21.26 -7.78 -20.56
CA ILE A 4 21.02 -8.91 -21.46
C ILE A 4 19.72 -8.72 -22.26
N PRO A 5 19.67 -9.03 -23.58
CA PRO A 5 18.51 -8.76 -24.44
C PRO A 5 17.24 -9.54 -24.11
N PHE A 6 17.33 -10.65 -23.36
CA PHE A 6 16.18 -11.48 -22.96
C PHE A 6 15.29 -10.80 -21.90
N SER A 7 15.72 -9.66 -21.40
CA SER A 7 15.30 -9.08 -20.13
C SER A 7 14.58 -7.76 -20.34
N ASP A 8 13.63 -7.78 -21.27
CA ASP A 8 12.88 -6.63 -21.78
C ASP A 8 11.43 -6.56 -21.27
N PHE A 9 10.97 -7.58 -20.52
CA PHE A 9 9.65 -7.61 -19.89
C PHE A 9 9.69 -8.18 -18.46
N GLY A 10 8.99 -7.53 -17.52
CA GLY A 10 8.86 -7.97 -16.14
C GLY A 10 10.12 -7.83 -15.29
N GLU A 11 10.23 -8.66 -14.26
CA GLU A 11 11.37 -8.68 -13.32
C GLU A 11 12.07 -10.04 -13.34
N ILE A 12 13.41 -10.05 -13.29
CA ILE A 12 14.20 -11.29 -13.42
C ILE A 12 14.73 -11.82 -12.10
N LEU A 13 14.95 -10.91 -11.16
CA LEU A 13 15.32 -11.24 -9.81
C LEU A 13 14.12 -10.99 -8.90
N ASP A 14 14.10 -11.69 -7.78
CA ASP A 14 13.11 -11.53 -6.72
C ASP A 14 13.77 -10.91 -5.49
N PRO A 15 14.13 -9.61 -5.55
CA PRO A 15 14.71 -8.92 -4.41
C PRO A 15 13.66 -8.76 -3.29
N PRO A 16 14.11 -8.55 -2.04
CA PRO A 16 13.20 -8.20 -0.96
C PRO A 16 12.31 -7.01 -1.33
N SER A 17 11.07 -7.05 -0.84
CA SER A 17 10.09 -5.97 -1.01
C SER A 17 9.44 -5.63 0.32
N VAL A 18 9.07 -4.36 0.47
CA VAL A 18 8.50 -3.81 1.71
C VAL A 18 7.19 -4.50 2.07
N ASP A 19 6.29 -4.67 1.12
CA ASP A 19 4.96 -5.27 1.33
C ASP A 19 5.04 -6.74 1.79
N VAL A 20 5.86 -7.56 1.16
CA VAL A 20 6.09 -8.95 1.60
C VAL A 20 6.71 -9.00 2.99
N THR A 21 7.68 -8.12 3.26
CA THR A 21 8.30 -8.04 4.59
C THR A 21 7.30 -7.59 5.64
N ALA A 22 6.46 -6.59 5.34
CA ALA A 22 5.41 -6.10 6.21
C ALA A 22 4.38 -7.19 6.55
N HIS A 23 3.94 -7.99 5.58
CA HIS A 23 3.05 -9.13 5.86
C HIS A 23 3.68 -10.14 6.82
N LEU A 24 4.98 -10.42 6.68
CA LEU A 24 5.68 -11.30 7.62
C LEU A 24 5.81 -10.68 9.01
N LEU A 25 6.09 -9.38 9.10
CA LEU A 25 6.13 -8.65 10.37
C LEU A 25 4.75 -8.66 11.05
N GLU A 26 3.66 -8.41 10.33
CA GLU A 26 2.32 -8.50 10.89
C GLU A 26 2.00 -9.91 11.39
N MET A 27 2.34 -10.94 10.61
CA MET A 27 2.20 -12.34 11.03
C MET A 27 3.01 -12.61 12.31
N TYR A 28 4.26 -12.19 12.38
CA TYR A 28 5.11 -12.36 13.56
C TYR A 28 4.53 -11.66 14.79
N GLY A 29 4.09 -10.41 14.65
CA GLY A 29 3.42 -9.66 15.71
C GLY A 29 2.19 -10.38 16.25
N ARG A 30 1.34 -10.91 15.36
CA ARG A 30 0.15 -11.70 15.73
C ARG A 30 0.49 -13.02 16.43
N LEU A 31 1.68 -13.57 16.19
CA LEU A 31 2.19 -14.77 16.87
C LEU A 31 2.91 -14.44 18.19
N GLY A 32 2.93 -13.17 18.62
CA GLY A 32 3.52 -12.72 19.88
C GLY A 32 5.02 -12.42 19.80
N TYR A 33 5.60 -12.35 18.61
CA TYR A 33 6.96 -11.85 18.42
C TYR A 33 6.97 -10.32 18.41
N THR A 34 8.10 -9.75 18.79
CA THR A 34 8.27 -8.31 18.98
C THR A 34 9.54 -7.82 18.30
N LYS A 35 9.79 -6.51 18.25
CA LYS A 35 11.02 -5.96 17.65
C LYS A 35 12.31 -6.41 18.35
N GLU A 36 12.21 -6.92 19.57
CA GLU A 36 13.31 -7.50 20.33
C GLU A 36 13.79 -8.84 19.74
N ASP A 37 12.96 -9.51 18.93
CA ASP A 37 13.35 -10.72 18.22
C ASP A 37 14.23 -10.39 17.01
N ALA A 38 15.45 -10.95 16.96
CA ALA A 38 16.45 -10.61 15.95
C ALA A 38 15.97 -10.69 14.48
N LYS A 39 15.05 -11.61 14.16
CA LYS A 39 14.48 -11.74 12.80
C LYS A 39 13.46 -10.63 12.49
N VAL A 40 12.70 -10.21 13.50
CA VAL A 40 11.73 -9.10 13.39
C VAL A 40 12.48 -7.78 13.32
N ALA A 41 13.51 -7.59 14.16
CA ALA A 41 14.39 -6.42 14.15
C ALA A 41 14.96 -6.14 12.75
N ARG A 42 15.53 -7.15 12.08
CA ARG A 42 16.08 -6.98 10.71
C ARG A 42 15.02 -6.63 9.67
N GLY A 43 13.84 -7.26 9.77
CA GLY A 43 12.73 -6.95 8.87
C GLY A 43 12.20 -5.53 9.08
N PHE A 44 12.09 -5.12 10.34
CA PHE A 44 11.75 -3.75 10.73
C PHE A 44 12.78 -2.75 10.20
N GLU A 45 14.08 -2.97 10.44
CA GLU A 45 15.16 -2.10 9.97
C GLU A 45 15.11 -1.92 8.44
N TYR A 46 14.89 -3.01 7.69
CA TYR A 46 14.72 -2.95 6.24
C TYR A 46 13.49 -2.13 5.83
N VAL A 47 12.33 -2.38 6.44
CA VAL A 47 11.10 -1.63 6.13
C VAL A 47 11.29 -0.13 6.40
N ILE A 48 11.96 0.24 7.50
CA ILE A 48 12.22 1.64 7.82
C ILE A 48 13.23 2.26 6.85
N SER A 49 14.26 1.52 6.42
CA SER A 49 15.23 2.05 5.45
C SER A 49 14.64 2.30 4.06
N GLU A 50 13.51 1.66 3.72
CA GLU A 50 12.83 1.80 2.43
C GLU A 50 11.74 2.90 2.42
N GLN A 51 11.51 3.59 3.54
CA GLN A 51 10.52 4.68 3.58
C GLN A 51 10.93 5.82 2.64
N GLU A 52 9.97 6.32 1.86
CA GLU A 52 10.13 7.49 1.02
C GLU A 52 10.25 8.78 1.86
N GLU A 53 10.82 9.84 1.29
CA GLU A 53 10.97 11.13 2.01
C GLU A 53 9.62 11.73 2.43
N ASP A 54 8.58 11.49 1.63
CA ASP A 54 7.21 11.91 1.91
C ASP A 54 6.49 11.04 2.97
N GLY A 55 7.13 9.96 3.43
CA GLY A 55 6.62 9.05 4.45
C GLY A 55 5.93 7.80 3.92
N SER A 56 5.67 7.71 2.61
CA SER A 56 5.04 6.55 1.99
C SER A 56 5.99 5.35 1.84
N TRP A 57 5.44 4.19 1.48
CA TRP A 57 6.22 3.00 1.11
C TRP A 57 5.74 2.46 -0.23
N PHE A 58 6.69 2.04 -1.07
CA PHE A 58 6.39 1.46 -2.36
C PHE A 58 5.67 0.10 -2.25
N GLY A 59 4.58 -0.06 -3.02
CA GLY A 59 3.81 -1.31 -3.10
C GLY A 59 4.25 -2.14 -4.31
N ARG A 60 5.01 -3.21 -4.09
CA ARG A 60 5.55 -4.03 -5.19
C ARG A 60 4.50 -4.94 -5.83
N TRP A 61 3.53 -5.42 -5.06
CA TRP A 61 2.52 -6.39 -5.49
C TRP A 61 1.07 -5.89 -5.41
N GLY A 62 0.85 -4.74 -4.77
CA GLY A 62 -0.43 -4.02 -4.77
C GLY A 62 -0.18 -2.57 -5.14
N VAL A 63 -1.11 -1.97 -5.89
CA VAL A 63 -0.99 -0.63 -6.46
C VAL A 63 -1.39 0.42 -5.42
N ASN A 64 -0.50 1.28 -4.96
CA ASN A 64 0.96 1.21 -4.93
C ASN A 64 1.41 1.74 -3.56
N TYR A 65 1.54 3.05 -3.41
CA TYR A 65 1.94 3.68 -2.16
C TYR A 65 0.86 3.61 -1.08
N VAL A 66 -0.42 3.66 -1.47
CA VAL A 66 -1.56 3.41 -0.55
C VAL A 66 -1.51 1.97 -0.02
N TYR A 67 -1.17 1.02 -0.88
CA TYR A 67 -0.99 -0.38 -0.48
C TYR A 67 0.20 -0.57 0.46
N GLY A 68 1.35 0.03 0.13
CA GLY A 68 2.55 -0.03 0.97
C GLY A 68 2.29 0.54 2.37
N ALA A 69 1.66 1.71 2.48
CA ALA A 69 1.26 2.29 3.77
C ALA A 69 0.26 1.38 4.52
N GLY A 70 -0.74 0.85 3.81
CA GLY A 70 -1.73 -0.07 4.35
C GLY A 70 -1.19 -1.43 4.79
N ALA A 71 -0.04 -1.85 4.29
CA ALA A 71 0.66 -3.06 4.74
C ALA A 71 1.62 -2.77 5.91
N VAL A 72 2.40 -1.68 5.83
CA VAL A 72 3.44 -1.36 6.81
C VAL A 72 2.86 -0.89 8.14
N LEU A 73 1.88 0.03 8.14
CA LEU A 73 1.34 0.57 9.39
C LEU A 73 0.72 -0.51 10.30
N PRO A 74 -0.08 -1.46 9.80
CA PRO A 74 -0.52 -2.61 10.61
C PRO A 74 0.61 -3.52 11.06
N ALA A 75 1.64 -3.72 10.25
CA ALA A 75 2.78 -4.54 10.61
C ALA A 75 3.57 -3.94 11.77
N LEU A 76 3.81 -2.61 11.75
CA LEU A 76 4.45 -1.88 12.84
C LEU A 76 3.66 -1.96 14.14
N GLU A 77 2.33 -1.78 14.08
CA GLU A 77 1.46 -1.91 15.25
C GLU A 77 1.52 -3.33 15.83
N ALA A 78 1.47 -4.35 14.97
CA ALA A 78 1.44 -5.75 15.40
C ALA A 78 2.73 -6.18 16.12
N ILE A 79 3.89 -5.65 15.72
CA ILE A 79 5.19 -5.94 16.37
C ILE A 79 5.48 -5.04 17.58
N GLY A 80 4.53 -4.18 17.97
CA GLY A 80 4.64 -3.33 19.15
C GLY A 80 5.45 -2.05 18.94
N GLU A 81 5.50 -1.52 17.72
CA GLU A 81 6.08 -0.19 17.47
C GLU A 81 5.27 0.92 18.16
N ASP A 82 5.97 1.97 18.59
CA ASP A 82 5.30 3.19 19.04
C ASP A 82 4.75 3.95 17.83
N MET A 83 3.43 3.92 17.67
CA MET A 83 2.76 4.56 16.54
C MET A 83 2.80 6.10 16.58
N SER A 84 3.38 6.70 17.63
CA SER A 84 3.64 8.14 17.72
C SER A 84 4.99 8.56 17.13
N GLN A 85 5.83 7.61 16.71
CA GLN A 85 7.14 7.92 16.15
C GLN A 85 7.05 8.83 14.92
N PRO A 86 8.00 9.77 14.71
CA PRO A 86 7.91 10.76 13.64
C PRO A 86 7.76 10.15 12.23
N TYR A 87 8.40 9.01 11.96
CA TYR A 87 8.31 8.34 10.67
C TYR A 87 6.95 7.67 10.44
N VAL A 88 6.32 7.16 11.50
CA VAL A 88 4.92 6.66 11.45
C VAL A 88 3.98 7.84 11.21
N ARG A 89 4.18 8.96 11.91
CA ARG A 89 3.35 10.15 11.76
C ARG A 89 3.42 10.73 10.35
N ARG A 90 4.60 10.81 9.74
CA ARG A 90 4.73 11.20 8.32
C ARG A 90 3.91 10.30 7.39
N ALA A 91 3.94 8.98 7.59
CA ALA A 91 3.15 8.05 6.78
C ALA A 91 1.64 8.27 6.98
N VAL A 92 1.19 8.50 8.21
CA VAL A 92 -0.21 8.84 8.53
C VAL A 92 -0.61 10.14 7.84
N ASP A 93 0.20 11.18 7.96
CA ASP A 93 -0.05 12.48 7.36
C ASP A 93 -0.10 12.37 5.82
N TRP A 94 0.77 11.55 5.23
CA TRP A 94 0.73 11.23 3.80
C TRP A 94 -0.58 10.55 3.40
N VAL A 95 -1.03 9.53 4.15
CA VAL A 95 -2.32 8.88 3.87
C VAL A 95 -3.46 9.89 3.95
N VAL A 96 -3.53 10.72 4.99
CA VAL A 96 -4.57 11.75 5.12
C VAL A 96 -4.55 12.76 3.98
N ALA A 97 -3.35 13.18 3.53
CA ALA A 97 -3.19 14.15 2.46
C ALA A 97 -3.65 13.63 1.08
N HIS A 98 -3.70 12.31 0.87
CA HIS A 98 -4.11 11.68 -0.39
C HIS A 98 -5.56 11.15 -0.36
N GLN A 99 -6.38 11.59 0.59
CA GLN A 99 -7.81 11.25 0.60
C GLN A 99 -8.56 12.05 -0.48
N ASN A 100 -9.39 11.37 -1.27
CA ASN A 100 -10.22 12.00 -2.29
C ASN A 100 -11.39 12.80 -1.68
N GLU A 101 -12.01 13.67 -2.49
CA GLU A 101 -13.17 14.47 -2.08
C GLU A 101 -14.41 13.63 -1.69
N ASP A 102 -14.55 12.43 -2.28
CA ASP A 102 -15.60 11.46 -1.95
C ASP A 102 -15.36 10.70 -0.63
N GLY A 103 -14.21 10.91 0.01
CA GLY A 103 -13.82 10.27 1.27
C GLY A 103 -13.07 8.96 1.10
N GLY A 104 -13.02 8.39 -0.11
CA GLY A 104 -12.21 7.21 -0.39
C GLY A 104 -10.75 7.53 -0.66
N TRP A 105 -9.98 6.47 -0.94
CA TRP A 105 -8.61 6.55 -1.46
C TRP A 105 -8.52 5.76 -2.76
N GLY A 106 -7.71 6.29 -3.66
CA GLY A 106 -7.52 5.77 -5.00
C GLY A 106 -6.09 5.98 -5.48
N GLU A 107 -5.54 5.01 -6.18
CA GLU A 107 -4.21 5.11 -6.78
C GLU A 107 -4.18 4.39 -8.13
N SER A 108 -3.82 5.14 -9.17
CA SER A 108 -3.69 4.62 -10.53
C SER A 108 -2.47 3.71 -10.65
N CYS A 109 -2.54 2.69 -11.50
CA CYS A 109 -1.36 1.89 -11.84
C CYS A 109 -0.26 2.74 -12.50
N GLY A 110 -0.60 3.89 -13.07
CA GLY A 110 0.38 4.86 -13.59
C GLY A 110 1.36 5.37 -12.52
N SER A 111 1.04 5.24 -11.23
CA SER A 111 1.93 5.58 -10.11
C SER A 111 3.26 4.82 -10.11
N TYR A 112 3.37 3.70 -10.84
CA TYR A 112 4.64 2.98 -11.01
C TYR A 112 5.64 3.71 -11.92
N VAL A 113 5.16 4.57 -12.82
CA VAL A 113 6.02 5.23 -13.83
C VAL A 113 5.96 6.76 -13.74
N ASP A 114 4.96 7.30 -13.05
CA ASP A 114 4.77 8.74 -12.84
C ASP A 114 4.68 9.07 -11.34
N PRO A 115 5.68 9.73 -10.76
CA PRO A 115 5.68 10.15 -9.35
C PRO A 115 4.55 11.10 -8.99
N THR A 116 3.99 11.84 -9.95
CA THR A 116 2.88 12.75 -9.70
C THR A 116 1.56 12.02 -9.46
N LEU A 117 1.52 10.71 -9.75
CA LEU A 117 0.37 9.85 -9.53
C LEU A 117 0.44 9.04 -8.23
N ARG A 118 1.46 9.26 -7.38
CA ARG A 118 1.56 8.63 -6.05
C ARG A 118 0.32 8.96 -5.22
N GLY A 119 -0.42 7.94 -4.78
CA GLY A 119 -1.66 8.09 -4.04
C GLY A 119 -2.77 8.84 -4.79
N VAL A 120 -2.70 8.94 -6.13
CA VAL A 120 -3.69 9.65 -6.94
C VAL A 120 -4.40 8.69 -7.89
N GLY A 121 -5.72 8.66 -7.80
CA GLY A 121 -6.59 7.87 -8.65
C GLY A 121 -8.04 7.92 -8.16
N PRO A 122 -8.99 7.40 -8.97
CA PRO A 122 -10.36 7.23 -8.52
C PRO A 122 -10.41 6.34 -7.28
N SER A 123 -11.26 6.68 -6.32
CA SER A 123 -11.43 5.88 -5.10
C SER A 123 -11.82 4.44 -5.44
N THR A 124 -11.21 3.48 -4.75
CA THR A 124 -11.55 2.06 -4.86
C THR A 124 -11.84 1.48 -3.49
N ALA A 125 -12.67 0.44 -3.45
CA ALA A 125 -13.04 -0.22 -2.19
C ALA A 125 -11.79 -0.82 -1.51
N SER A 126 -10.91 -1.48 -2.27
CA SER A 126 -9.70 -2.09 -1.71
C SER A 126 -8.66 -1.07 -1.24
N GLN A 127 -8.38 -0.02 -2.02
CA GLN A 127 -7.40 1.00 -1.60
C GLN A 127 -7.92 1.86 -0.43
N THR A 128 -9.21 2.19 -0.41
CA THR A 128 -9.85 2.83 0.76
C THR A 128 -9.69 1.96 2.00
N ALA A 129 -9.92 0.65 1.86
CA ALA A 129 -9.73 -0.27 2.97
C ALA A 129 -8.25 -0.34 3.45
N TRP A 130 -7.27 -0.31 2.54
CA TRP A 130 -5.85 -0.26 2.92
C TRP A 130 -5.50 0.99 3.73
N ALA A 131 -5.97 2.16 3.29
CA ALA A 131 -5.81 3.41 4.03
C ALA A 131 -6.44 3.31 5.43
N LEU A 132 -7.67 2.81 5.53
CA LEU A 132 -8.36 2.60 6.80
C LEU A 132 -7.61 1.63 7.74
N LEU A 133 -7.05 0.54 7.20
CA LEU A 133 -6.24 -0.38 8.00
C LEU A 133 -5.02 0.32 8.60
N GLY A 134 -4.34 1.15 7.81
CA GLY A 134 -3.21 1.95 8.28
C GLY A 134 -3.59 2.96 9.35
N LEU A 135 -4.66 3.74 9.12
CA LEU A 135 -5.14 4.73 10.08
C LEU A 135 -5.60 4.09 11.40
N VAL A 136 -6.35 2.98 11.34
CA VAL A 136 -6.79 2.24 12.53
C VAL A 136 -5.60 1.68 13.31
N ALA A 137 -4.60 1.12 12.62
CA ALA A 137 -3.36 0.64 13.25
C ALA A 137 -2.61 1.78 13.96
N ALA A 138 -2.53 2.94 13.31
CA ALA A 138 -1.92 4.16 13.87
C ALA A 138 -2.77 4.86 14.95
N LYS A 139 -3.86 4.24 15.42
CA LYS A 139 -4.78 4.75 16.44
C LYS A 139 -5.57 5.99 16.01
N GLU A 140 -5.69 6.24 14.71
CA GLU A 140 -6.44 7.36 14.11
C GLU A 140 -7.91 7.03 13.83
N HIS A 141 -8.49 6.05 14.51
CA HIS A 141 -9.84 5.55 14.21
C HIS A 141 -10.96 6.59 14.43
N GLU A 142 -10.72 7.64 15.22
CA GLU A 142 -11.67 8.75 15.43
C GLU A 142 -11.41 9.96 14.51
N SER A 143 -10.37 9.92 13.69
CA SER A 143 -10.05 11.01 12.77
C SER A 143 -11.17 11.24 11.75
N GLU A 144 -11.34 12.49 11.33
CA GLU A 144 -12.28 12.85 10.26
C GLU A 144 -11.99 12.05 8.99
N ALA A 145 -10.71 11.88 8.65
CA ALA A 145 -10.29 11.09 7.49
C ALA A 145 -10.81 9.65 7.57
N THR A 146 -10.67 8.99 8.73
CA THR A 146 -11.20 7.63 8.92
C THR A 146 -12.72 7.61 8.80
N GLN A 147 -13.42 8.57 9.40
CA GLN A 147 -14.89 8.63 9.32
C GLN A 147 -15.39 8.80 7.88
N ARG A 148 -14.72 9.64 7.08
CA ARG A 148 -15.02 9.81 5.66
C ARG A 148 -14.74 8.55 4.84
N GLY A 149 -13.68 7.82 5.13
CA GLY A 149 -13.39 6.53 4.49
C GLY A 149 -14.41 5.44 4.81
N LEU A 150 -14.87 5.38 6.06
CA LEU A 150 -15.95 4.49 6.47
C LEU A 150 -17.27 4.85 5.79
N ALA A 151 -17.58 6.14 5.68
CA ALA A 151 -18.75 6.63 4.95
C ALA A 151 -18.68 6.23 3.47
N TYR A 152 -17.53 6.45 2.81
CA TYR A 152 -17.31 6.01 1.42
C TYR A 152 -17.61 4.51 1.25
N LEU A 153 -17.05 3.64 2.11
CA LEU A 153 -17.31 2.20 2.02
C LEU A 153 -18.79 1.86 2.28
N ALA A 154 -19.45 2.54 3.22
CA ALA A 154 -20.87 2.29 3.49
C ALA A 154 -21.78 2.76 2.34
N GLU A 155 -21.47 3.90 1.73
CA GLU A 155 -22.27 4.52 0.66
C GLU A 155 -22.08 3.83 -0.69
N THR A 156 -20.93 3.21 -0.92
CA THR A 156 -20.59 2.51 -2.17
C THR A 156 -20.83 1.00 -2.10
N GLN A 157 -21.34 0.48 -0.96
CA GLN A 157 -21.71 -0.92 -0.84
C GLN A 157 -23.00 -1.21 -1.64
N ASP A 158 -22.96 -2.23 -2.48
CA ASP A 158 -24.12 -2.70 -3.23
C ASP A 158 -25.15 -3.40 -2.32
N ALA A 159 -26.38 -3.52 -2.82
CA ALA A 159 -27.49 -4.11 -2.06
C ALA A 159 -27.26 -5.58 -1.67
N ASP A 160 -26.36 -6.29 -2.36
CA ASP A 160 -25.96 -7.66 -2.03
C ASP A 160 -24.81 -7.75 -1.01
N GLY A 161 -24.30 -6.59 -0.56
CA GLY A 161 -23.21 -6.47 0.41
C GLY A 161 -21.81 -6.45 -0.20
N SER A 162 -21.68 -6.54 -1.52
CA SER A 162 -20.41 -6.41 -2.23
C SER A 162 -20.07 -4.95 -2.55
N TRP A 163 -18.90 -4.72 -3.13
CA TRP A 163 -18.52 -3.45 -3.74
C TRP A 163 -18.17 -3.68 -5.19
N ASP A 164 -18.39 -2.69 -6.05
CA ASP A 164 -17.77 -2.67 -7.38
C ASP A 164 -16.36 -2.04 -7.33
N GLU A 165 -15.51 -2.50 -8.25
CA GLU A 165 -14.15 -2.03 -8.41
C GLU A 165 -13.72 -2.26 -9.86
N PRO A 166 -13.89 -1.27 -10.76
CA PRO A 166 -13.53 -1.41 -12.17
C PRO A 166 -12.03 -1.24 -12.42
N TYR A 167 -11.27 -0.77 -11.42
CA TYR A 167 -9.84 -0.50 -11.50
C TYR A 167 -9.01 -1.66 -10.97
N PHE A 168 -7.80 -1.83 -11.51
CA PHE A 168 -6.88 -2.86 -11.05
C PHE A 168 -6.10 -2.31 -9.86
N THR A 169 -6.04 -3.10 -8.78
CA THR A 169 -5.32 -2.72 -7.57
C THR A 169 -4.20 -3.71 -7.23
N GLY A 170 -4.02 -4.75 -8.04
CA GLY A 170 -2.88 -5.67 -7.95
C GLY A 170 -1.81 -5.41 -9.01
N ALA A 171 -0.56 -5.70 -8.67
CA ALA A 171 0.56 -5.71 -9.59
C ALA A 171 1.24 -7.09 -9.57
N GLY A 172 1.49 -7.66 -10.75
CA GLY A 172 2.41 -8.77 -10.88
C GLY A 172 3.85 -8.28 -11.06
N PHE A 173 4.07 -7.33 -11.96
CA PHE A 173 5.39 -6.70 -12.13
C PHE A 173 5.22 -5.20 -12.39
N PRO A 174 5.91 -4.31 -11.65
CA PRO A 174 5.84 -2.87 -11.88
C PRO A 174 6.65 -2.42 -13.10
N GLY A 175 7.53 -3.27 -13.64
CA GLY A 175 8.13 -3.11 -14.97
C GLY A 175 9.55 -2.52 -14.98
N TYR A 176 10.34 -2.74 -13.93
CA TYR A 176 11.67 -2.14 -13.76
C TYR A 176 12.84 -3.02 -14.24
N GLY A 177 12.56 -4.22 -14.76
CA GLY A 177 13.54 -5.15 -15.36
C GLY A 177 14.43 -5.89 -14.35
N GLY A 178 14.87 -5.22 -13.28
CA GLY A 178 15.83 -5.73 -12.30
C GLY A 178 15.23 -6.37 -11.03
N GLY A 179 13.92 -6.26 -10.84
CA GLY A 179 13.16 -6.68 -9.66
C GLY A 179 12.95 -5.57 -8.64
N GLU A 180 13.77 -4.52 -8.72
CA GLU A 180 13.91 -3.48 -7.70
C GLU A 180 13.19 -2.20 -8.14
N ARG A 181 12.66 -1.46 -7.16
CA ARG A 181 12.12 -0.10 -7.34
C ARG A 181 13.19 0.78 -8.00
N LEU A 182 12.80 1.59 -8.98
CA LEU A 182 13.70 2.59 -9.56
C LEU A 182 14.07 3.65 -8.52
N THR A 183 15.36 3.89 -8.32
CA THR A 183 15.86 4.99 -7.47
C THR A 183 15.73 6.35 -8.15
N GLU A 184 15.66 6.37 -9.48
CA GLU A 184 15.44 7.55 -10.30
C GLU A 184 14.42 7.20 -11.39
N PHE A 185 13.39 8.03 -11.53
CA PHE A 185 12.40 7.84 -12.61
C PHE A 185 13.03 8.22 -13.96
N PRO A 186 12.69 7.48 -15.03
CA PRO A 186 13.23 7.77 -16.35
C PRO A 186 12.70 9.10 -16.90
N ASP A 187 13.57 9.87 -17.57
CA ASP A 187 13.19 11.11 -18.24
C ASP A 187 12.09 10.87 -19.29
N ILE A 188 11.03 11.68 -19.28
CA ILE A 188 9.94 11.59 -20.27
C ILE A 188 10.52 11.67 -21.70
N GLY A 189 10.26 10.64 -22.52
CA GLY A 189 10.79 10.50 -23.88
C GLY A 189 12.20 9.88 -23.98
N GLY A 190 12.82 9.54 -22.86
CA GLY A 190 14.05 8.75 -22.80
C GLY A 190 13.83 7.28 -23.14
N THR A 191 14.89 6.55 -23.51
CA THR A 191 14.79 5.13 -23.90
C THR A 191 14.37 4.20 -22.76
N SER A 192 14.50 4.64 -21.51
CA SER A 192 14.01 3.95 -20.31
C SER A 192 12.60 4.37 -19.90
N TYR A 193 12.04 5.42 -20.52
CA TYR A 193 10.68 5.87 -20.24
C TYR A 193 9.69 4.93 -20.91
N GLN A 194 8.85 4.36 -20.07
CA GLN A 194 7.69 3.61 -20.50
C GLN A 194 6.54 4.61 -20.44
N ASP A 195 6.00 5.01 -21.60
CA ASP A 195 4.78 5.83 -21.69
C ASP A 195 3.67 5.28 -20.77
N PHE A 196 2.56 6.02 -20.63
CA PHE A 196 1.41 5.59 -19.81
C PHE A 196 0.90 4.17 -20.09
N ASP A 197 1.27 3.57 -21.22
CA ASP A 197 0.96 2.19 -21.60
C ASP A 197 1.69 1.12 -20.75
N MET A 198 2.58 1.49 -19.81
CA MET A 198 3.39 0.55 -18.99
C MET A 198 3.81 -0.73 -19.75
N PRO A 199 4.48 -0.62 -20.92
CA PRO A 199 4.78 -1.76 -21.78
C PRO A 199 5.50 -2.95 -21.11
N ALA A 200 6.20 -2.75 -19.98
CA ALA A 200 6.82 -3.83 -19.19
C ALA A 200 6.10 -4.14 -17.86
N GLY A 201 5.03 -3.41 -17.52
CA GLY A 201 4.21 -3.63 -16.34
C GLY A 201 3.15 -4.71 -16.58
N PHE A 202 2.91 -5.56 -15.58
CA PHE A 202 1.82 -6.54 -15.60
C PHE A 202 0.91 -6.30 -14.40
N MET A 203 -0.29 -5.79 -14.67
CA MET A 203 -1.29 -5.48 -13.63
C MET A 203 -2.31 -6.61 -13.50
N ILE A 204 -2.74 -6.87 -12.27
CA ILE A 204 -3.61 -8.00 -11.94
C ILE A 204 -4.90 -7.48 -11.29
N ASN A 205 -6.03 -7.97 -11.77
CA ASN A 205 -7.31 -7.79 -11.09
C ASN A 205 -7.56 -8.93 -10.11
N TYR A 206 -7.28 -8.69 -8.83
CA TYR A 206 -7.71 -9.59 -7.77
C TYR A 206 -9.20 -9.36 -7.46
N HIS A 207 -10.09 -10.05 -8.16
CA HIS A 207 -11.54 -9.84 -8.07
C HIS A 207 -12.12 -9.83 -6.65
N LEU A 208 -11.49 -10.52 -5.70
CA LEU A 208 -11.98 -10.63 -4.32
C LEU A 208 -11.47 -9.50 -3.40
N TYR A 209 -10.52 -8.67 -3.84
CA TYR A 209 -9.98 -7.56 -3.06
C TYR A 209 -11.04 -6.54 -2.69
N ARG A 210 -11.92 -6.21 -3.64
CA ARG A 210 -13.09 -5.33 -3.43
C ARG A 210 -14.03 -5.77 -2.30
N ASN A 211 -13.98 -7.04 -1.87
CA ASN A 211 -14.84 -7.54 -0.80
C ASN A 211 -14.04 -7.81 0.48
N TYR A 212 -12.92 -8.54 0.39
CA TYR A 212 -12.18 -8.95 1.58
C TYR A 212 -11.49 -7.80 2.30
N TRP A 213 -10.96 -6.83 1.56
CA TRP A 213 -10.29 -5.69 2.19
C TRP A 213 -11.27 -4.78 2.93
N PRO A 214 -12.40 -4.34 2.35
CA PRO A 214 -13.42 -3.61 3.10
C PRO A 214 -13.90 -4.35 4.36
N LEU A 215 -14.22 -5.64 4.24
CA LEU A 215 -14.65 -6.44 5.40
C LEU A 215 -13.58 -6.49 6.49
N LEU A 216 -12.31 -6.67 6.11
CA LEU A 216 -11.20 -6.66 7.05
C LEU A 216 -11.03 -5.29 7.73
N ALA A 217 -11.07 -4.20 6.96
CA ALA A 217 -10.94 -2.83 7.48
C ALA A 217 -12.08 -2.48 8.43
N LEU A 218 -13.33 -2.71 8.03
CA LEU A 218 -14.51 -2.50 8.87
C LEU A 218 -14.45 -3.36 10.15
N GLY A 219 -14.01 -4.60 10.04
CA GLY A 219 -13.81 -5.49 11.19
C GLY A 219 -12.76 -4.96 12.18
N ARG A 220 -11.60 -4.51 11.69
CA ARG A 220 -10.55 -3.92 12.54
C ARG A 220 -11.01 -2.60 13.17
N TYR A 221 -11.70 -1.76 12.41
CA TYR A 221 -12.31 -0.54 12.93
C TYR A 221 -13.30 -0.85 14.08
N PHE A 222 -14.23 -1.78 13.86
CA PHE A 222 -15.20 -2.19 14.86
C PHE A 222 -14.52 -2.70 16.15
N GLN A 223 -13.45 -3.49 16.02
CA GLN A 223 -12.66 -3.93 17.17
C GLN A 223 -11.98 -2.77 17.90
N ALA A 224 -11.45 -1.78 17.17
CA ALA A 224 -10.79 -0.62 17.77
C ALA A 224 -11.76 0.21 18.62
N ILE A 225 -12.99 0.46 18.14
CA ILE A 225 -14.00 1.23 18.89
C ILE A 225 -14.64 0.43 20.03
N SER A 226 -14.69 -0.90 19.92
CA SER A 226 -15.34 -1.77 20.93
C SER A 226 -14.44 -2.10 22.13
N ARG A 227 -13.13 -1.85 22.04
CA ARG A 227 -12.17 -2.07 23.14
C ARG A 227 -12.12 -0.90 24.16
N ARG A 228 -13.14 -0.02 24.13
CA ARG A 228 -13.35 1.07 25.09
C ARG A 228 -14.08 0.60 26.33
#